data_AF-A0A382V1T9-F1
#
_entry.id   AF-A0A382V1T9-F1
#
_cell.length_a   1.000
_cell.length_b   1.000
_cell.length_c   1.000
_cell.angle_alpha   90.00
_cell.angle_beta   90.00
_cell.angle_gamma   90.00
#
_symmetry.space_group_name_H-M   'P 1'
#
loop_
_entity.id
_entity.type
_entity.pdbx_description
1 polymer ?
#
loop_
_entity_poly.entity_id
_entity_poly.type
_entity_poly.pdbx_seq_one_letter_code
_entity_poly.pdbx_strand_id
1 'polypeptide(L)'
;MSLRQQLSIKPWVAQRGIAVDASGFVGSTPRVTLWVFLCVASVLFGLFIAAYFIRMAYADWQPVPVPALLWLNTVILIGSSMALQW
;
A
#
# COMPACT_ATOMS: atom_id res chain seq x y z
N MET A 1 20.95 -12.73 38.92
CA MET A 1 20.08 -13.02 37.75
C MET A 1 20.71 -12.42 36.50
N SER A 2 20.85 -13.20 35.43
CA SER A 2 21.81 -12.91 34.35
C SER A 2 21.31 -11.84 33.37
N LEU A 3 22.14 -10.83 33.05
CA LEU A 3 21.86 -9.78 32.05
C LEU A 3 21.56 -10.35 30.65
N ARG A 4 22.07 -11.54 30.33
CA ARG A 4 21.79 -12.24 29.07
C ARG A 4 20.31 -12.62 28.92
N GLN A 5 19.61 -12.91 30.02
CA GLN A 5 18.17 -13.19 29.99
C GLN A 5 17.34 -11.95 29.66
N GLN A 6 17.75 -10.75 30.09
CA GLN A 6 17.02 -9.51 29.81
C GLN A 6 17.11 -9.13 28.32
N LEU A 7 18.25 -9.41 27.68
CA LEU A 7 18.47 -9.13 26.26
C LEU A 7 17.84 -10.17 25.32
N SER A 8 17.49 -11.35 25.84
CA SER A 8 16.84 -12.42 25.05
C SER A 8 15.32 -12.32 25.05
N ILE A 9 14.75 -11.36 25.78
CA ILE A 9 13.33 -11.04 25.68
C ILE A 9 13.11 -10.44 24.30
N LYS A 10 12.14 -10.97 23.55
CA LYS A 10 11.72 -10.45 22.25
C LYS A 10 10.47 -9.59 22.43
N PRO A 11 10.59 -8.32 22.86
CA PRO A 11 9.43 -7.46 23.11
C PRO A 11 8.61 -7.15 21.85
N TRP A 12 9.19 -7.38 20.68
CA TRP A 12 8.53 -7.18 19.38
C TRP A 12 7.61 -8.34 18.98
N VAL A 13 7.59 -9.44 19.73
CA VAL A 13 6.52 -10.45 19.59
C VAL A 13 5.31 -9.86 20.29
N ALA A 14 4.32 -9.42 19.52
CA ALA A 14 3.05 -8.97 20.07
C ALA A 14 2.46 -10.10 20.93
N GLN A 15 2.58 -9.94 22.25
CA GLN A 15 1.84 -10.75 23.21
C GLN A 15 0.38 -10.60 22.79
N ARG A 16 -0.28 -11.70 22.39
CA ARG A 16 -1.72 -11.69 22.09
C ARG A 16 -2.43 -11.33 23.39
N GLY A 17 -2.56 -10.03 23.63
CA GLY A 17 -3.35 -9.46 24.71
C GLY A 17 -4.77 -9.95 24.49
N ILE A 18 -5.42 -10.32 25.59
CA ILE A 18 -6.82 -10.72 25.63
C ILE A 18 -7.60 -9.70 24.80
N ALA A 19 -8.16 -10.16 23.69
CA ALA A 19 -9.07 -9.35 22.89
C ALA A 19 -10.26 -9.06 23.81
N VAL A 20 -10.30 -7.85 24.38
CA VAL A 20 -11.54 -7.31 24.90
C VAL A 20 -12.49 -7.31 23.72
N ASP A 21 -13.58 -8.06 23.84
CA ASP A 21 -14.61 -8.21 22.81
C ASP A 21 -15.21 -6.84 22.48
N ALA A 22 -14.53 -6.10 21.60
CA ALA A 22 -15.15 -5.06 20.81
C ALA A 22 -16.12 -5.81 19.88
N SER A 23 -17.39 -5.87 20.26
CA SER A 23 -18.50 -6.44 19.50
C SER A 23 -18.80 -5.62 18.23
N GLY A 24 -17.77 -5.32 17.45
CA GLY A 24 -17.78 -4.74 16.12
C GLY A 24 -16.61 -5.33 15.34
N PHE A 25 -16.92 -6.15 14.33
CA PHE A 25 -15.99 -6.77 13.38
C PHE A 25 -15.03 -7.87 13.89
N VAL A 26 -15.38 -8.64 14.93
CA VAL A 26 -14.54 -9.74 15.46
C VAL A 26 -14.31 -10.93 14.49
N GLY A 27 -14.97 -10.96 13.33
CA GLY A 27 -14.76 -12.01 12.32
C GLY A 27 -14.01 -11.59 11.06
N SER A 28 -13.71 -10.30 10.87
CA SER A 28 -13.26 -9.79 9.58
C SER A 28 -11.74 -9.75 9.49
N THR A 29 -11.21 -10.86 9.00
CA THR A 29 -9.84 -11.15 8.59
C THR A 29 -9.05 -9.91 8.16
N PRO A 30 -7.77 -9.72 8.58
CA PRO A 30 -6.88 -8.61 8.17
C PRO A 30 -6.89 -8.26 6.67
N ARG A 31 -7.25 -9.22 5.83
CA ARG A 31 -7.48 -9.06 4.38
C ARG A 31 -8.55 -8.01 4.06
N VAL A 32 -9.66 -7.93 4.80
CA VAL A 32 -10.76 -7.00 4.50
C VAL A 32 -10.31 -5.55 4.68
N THR A 33 -9.60 -5.25 5.75
CA THR A 33 -9.00 -3.92 5.97
C THR A 33 -8.03 -3.54 4.86
N LEU A 34 -7.21 -4.49 4.40
CA LEU A 34 -6.30 -4.27 3.27
C LEU A 34 -7.07 -3.96 1.97
N TRP A 35 -8.13 -4.71 1.67
CA TRP A 35 -8.97 -4.46 0.49
C TRP A 35 -9.66 -3.10 0.54
N VAL A 36 -10.17 -2.70 1.70
CA VAL A 36 -10.76 -1.37 1.90
C VAL A 36 -9.71 -0.28 1.69
N PHE A 37 -8.52 -0.42 2.28
CA PHE A 37 -7.42 0.51 2.09
C PHE A 37 -7.02 0.64 0.61
N LEU A 38 -6.87 -0.48 -0.08
CA LEU A 38 -6.52 -0.50 -1.50
C LEU A 38 -7.62 0.15 -2.35
N CYS A 39 -8.89 -0.10 -2.05
CA CYS A 39 -10.02 0.51 -2.74
C CYS A 39 -10.00 2.05 -2.59
N VAL A 40 -9.80 2.57 -1.38
CA VAL A 40 -9.68 4.01 -1.12
C VAL A 40 -8.49 4.60 -1.87
N ALA A 41 -7.33 3.94 -1.85
CA ALA A 41 -6.16 4.37 -2.60
C ALA A 41 -6.44 4.42 -4.10
N SER A 42 -7.09 3.39 -4.66
CA SER A 42 -7.49 3.36 -6.08
C SER A 42 -8.45 4.50 -6.44
N VAL A 43 -9.44 4.80 -5.59
CA VAL A 43 -10.35 5.95 -5.80
C VAL A 43 -9.59 7.26 -5.81
N LEU A 44 -8.65 7.45 -4.89
CA LEU A 44 -7.80 8.64 -4.82
C LEU A 44 -6.94 8.80 -6.08
N PHE A 45 -6.30 7.73 -6.56
CA PHE A 45 -5.58 7.77 -7.84
C PHE A 45 -6.51 8.03 -9.03
N GLY A 46 -7.72 7.44 -9.04
CA GLY A 46 -8.73 7.68 -10.07
C GLY A 46 -9.17 9.15 -10.13
N LEU A 47 -9.36 9.79 -8.98
CA LEU A 47 -9.66 11.22 -8.88
C LEU A 47 -8.52 12.09 -9.43
N PHE A 48 -7.26 11.74 -9.14
CA PHE A 48 -6.11 12.43 -9.72
C PHE A 48 -6.06 12.29 -11.25
N ILE A 49 -6.34 11.09 -11.77
CA ILE A 49 -6.42 10.84 -13.22
C ILE A 49 -7.55 11.67 -13.85
N ALA A 50 -8.73 11.71 -13.23
CA ALA A 50 -9.85 12.53 -13.72
C ALA A 50 -9.49 14.02 -13.74
N ALA A 51 -8.86 14.53 -12.68
CA ALA A 51 -8.37 15.91 -12.61
C ALA A 51 -7.33 16.20 -13.71
N TYR A 52 -6.43 15.26 -13.98
CA TYR A 52 -5.45 15.37 -15.08
C TYR A 52 -6.14 15.47 -16.45
N PHE A 53 -7.17 14.64 -16.71
CA PHE A 53 -7.94 14.73 -17.95
C PHE A 53 -8.68 16.05 -18.09
N ILE A 54 -9.28 16.57 -17.01
CA ILE A 54 -9.91 17.90 -17.01
C ILE A 54 -8.87 18.97 -17.36
N ARG A 55 -7.66 18.89 -16.79
CA ARG A 55 -6.56 19.83 -17.09
C ARG A 55 -6.08 19.76 -18.55
N MET A 56 -6.15 18.58 -19.16
CA MET A 56 -5.78 18.35 -20.56
C MET A 56 -6.76 18.98 -21.56
N ALA A 57 -8.00 19.26 -21.14
CA ALA A 57 -9.01 19.88 -22.00
C ALA A 57 -8.81 21.40 -22.23
N TYR A 58 -7.88 22.04 -21.51
CA TYR A 58 -7.58 23.45 -21.69
C TYR A 58 -6.55 23.69 -22.80
N ALA A 59 -6.70 24.80 -23.54
CA ALA A 59 -5.90 25.11 -24.72
C ALA A 59 -4.41 25.40 -24.43
N ASP A 60 -4.08 25.72 -23.19
CA ASP A 60 -2.70 25.97 -22.71
C ASP A 60 -1.97 24.67 -22.31
N TRP A 61 -2.64 23.52 -22.42
CA TRP A 61 -2.06 22.25 -22.04
C TRP A 61 -0.86 21.90 -22.94
N GLN A 62 0.22 21.48 -22.30
CA GLN A 62 1.42 20.96 -22.95
C GLN A 62 1.72 19.59 -22.34
N PRO A 63 2.05 18.58 -23.16
CA PRO A 63 2.44 17.28 -22.65
C PRO A 63 3.73 17.40 -21.84
N VAL A 64 3.78 16.71 -20.70
CA VAL A 64 5.02 16.61 -19.93
C VAL A 64 6.01 15.74 -20.71
N PRO A 65 7.26 16.19 -20.93
CA PRO A 65 8.26 15.37 -21.61
C PRO A 65 8.50 14.09 -20.81
N VAL A 66 8.24 12.94 -21.43
CA VAL A 66 8.38 11.63 -20.79
C VAL A 66 9.80 11.09 -20.97
N PRO A 67 10.61 10.99 -19.89
CA PRO A 67 11.95 10.44 -19.99
C PRO A 67 11.90 8.93 -20.23
N ALA A 68 12.83 8.39 -21.04
CA ALA A 68 12.92 6.95 -21.30
C ALA A 68 13.10 6.10 -20.03
N LEU A 69 13.69 6.67 -18.98
CA LEU A 69 13.86 6.04 -17.67
C LEU A 69 12.52 5.65 -17.02
N LEU A 70 11.44 6.38 -17.29
CA LEU A 70 10.11 6.07 -16.77
C LEU A 70 9.61 4.71 -17.27
N TRP A 71 9.84 4.42 -18.56
CA TRP A 71 9.46 3.14 -19.16
C TRP A 71 10.24 1.97 -18.56
N LEU A 72 11.55 2.14 -18.36
CA LEU A 72 12.39 1.12 -17.71
C LEU A 72 11.90 0.80 -16.30
N ASN A 73 11.58 1.81 -15.49
CA ASN A 73 11.02 1.59 -14.14
C ASN A 73 9.69 0.84 -14.20
N THR A 74 8.81 1.20 -15.14
CA THR A 74 7.49 0.56 -15.29
C THR A 74 7.62 -0.92 -15.65
N VAL A 75 8.53 -1.26 -16.58
CA VAL A 75 8.80 -2.65 -16.96
C VAL A 75 9.38 -3.45 -15.80
N ILE A 76 10.32 -2.87 -15.04
CA ILE A 76 10.90 -3.53 -13.85
C ILE A 76 9.82 -3.81 -12.80
N LEU A 77 8.92 -2.87 -12.54
CA LEU A 77 7.81 -3.07 -11.59
C LEU A 77 6.88 -4.20 -12.03
N ILE A 78 6.54 -4.27 -13.31
CA ILE A 78 5.72 -5.37 -13.87
C ILE A 78 6.46 -6.71 -13.70
N GLY A 79 7.75 -6.76 -14.08
CA GLY A 79 8.58 -7.95 -13.92
C GLY A 79 8.71 -8.39 -12.46
N SER A 80 8.88 -7.46 -11.52
CA SER A 80 8.89 -7.73 -10.09
C SER A 80 7.55 -8.26 -9.59
N SER A 81 6.42 -7.73 -10.09
CA SER A 81 5.10 -8.25 -9.72
C SER A 81 4.88 -9.68 -10.22
N MET A 82 5.35 -10.02 -11.42
CA MET A 82 5.27 -11.38 -11.94
C MET A 82 6.18 -12.33 -11.14
N ALA A 83 7.40 -11.89 -10.81
CA ALA A 83 8.33 -12.66 -10.01
C ALA A 83 7.83 -12.93 -8.59
N LEU A 84 7.06 -12.00 -8.00
CA LEU A 84 6.43 -12.19 -6.68
C LEU A 84 5.20 -13.12 -6.72
N GLN A 85 4.57 -13.29 -7.89
CA GLN A 85 3.42 -14.19 -8.07
C GLN A 85 3.84 -15.64 -8.36
N TRP A 86 5.12 -15.87 -8.67
CA TRP A 86 5.71 -17.18 -8.98
C TRP A 86 6.33 -17.83 -7.74
#